data_AF-A0A6L3EL77-F1
#
_entry.id   AF-A0A6L3EL77-F1
#
_cell.length_a   1.000
_cell.length_b   1.000
_cell.length_c   1.000
_cell.angle_alpha   90.00
_cell.angle_beta   90.00
_cell.angle_gamma   90.00
#
_symmetry.space_group_name_H-M   'P 1'
#
loop_
_entity.id
_entity.type
_entity.pdbx_description
1 polymer ?
#
loop_
_entity_poly.entity_id
_entity_poly.type
_entity_poly.pdbx_seq_one_letter_code
_entity_poly.pdbx_strand_id
1 'polypeptide(L)'
;MALKHPFCFEVIGTETQITMQLACREPDVGFVRSQIDTLLPEVVIRQEPQYLERHFDAGAEEWVGAVGFGLRHECVIPIETPNRFDPDPLNGIVASLSLSEAREAQVLQIMCQPVVNDWSSELKLSVLDADGSPYFSDAPELVGYAREKAASPLYATTIRSGARAASCE
;
A
#
# COMPACT_ATOMS: atom_id res chain seq x y z
N MET A 1 -16.08 7.15 11.15
CA MET A 1 -16.39 6.02 10.26
C MET A 1 -15.05 5.51 9.74
N ALA A 2 -14.86 4.20 9.51
CA ALA A 2 -13.60 3.64 9.03
C ALA A 2 -13.82 2.97 7.66
N LEU A 3 -12.73 2.71 6.92
CA LEU A 3 -12.77 1.93 5.68
C LEU A 3 -13.38 0.55 5.95
N LYS A 4 -14.23 0.07 5.03
CA LYS A 4 -14.87 -1.25 5.12
C LYS A 4 -14.44 -2.18 3.99
N HIS A 5 -13.91 -1.63 2.92
CA HIS A 5 -13.50 -2.36 1.73
C HIS A 5 -12.00 -2.17 1.48
N PRO A 6 -11.41 -2.97 0.56
CA PRO A 6 -10.03 -2.75 0.12
C PRO A 6 -9.85 -1.33 -0.41
N PHE A 7 -8.72 -0.76 -0.06
CA PHE A 7 -8.26 0.55 -0.45
C PHE A 7 -6.85 0.42 -1.03
N CYS A 8 -6.53 1.17 -2.06
CA CYS A 8 -5.24 1.10 -2.72
C CYS A 8 -4.69 2.50 -2.98
N PHE A 9 -3.41 2.71 -2.67
CA PHE A 9 -2.63 3.83 -3.18
C PHE A 9 -1.80 3.36 -4.37
N GLU A 10 -1.83 4.11 -5.46
CA GLU A 10 -1.23 3.71 -6.72
C GLU A 10 -0.41 4.86 -7.31
N VAL A 11 0.78 4.53 -7.81
CA VAL A 11 1.60 5.42 -8.64
C VAL A 11 1.74 4.74 -10.00
N ILE A 12 1.13 5.33 -11.02
CA ILE A 12 1.04 4.78 -12.38
C ILE A 12 1.89 5.64 -13.30
N GLY A 13 2.85 5.04 -13.99
CA GLY A 13 3.69 5.68 -15.00
C GLY A 13 3.31 5.23 -16.40
N THR A 14 3.04 6.19 -17.28
CA THR A 14 2.87 5.98 -18.72
C THR A 14 3.90 6.82 -19.47
N GLU A 15 3.96 6.67 -20.80
CA GLU A 15 4.82 7.50 -21.66
C GLU A 15 4.67 9.01 -21.43
N THR A 16 3.47 9.46 -21.08
CA THR A 16 3.13 10.90 -21.05
C THR A 16 3.04 11.50 -19.66
N GLN A 17 2.81 10.69 -18.63
CA GLN A 17 2.56 11.22 -17.28
C GLN A 17 2.76 10.17 -16.18
N ILE A 18 2.90 10.70 -14.97
CA ILE A 18 2.81 9.94 -13.73
C ILE A 18 1.54 10.37 -13.00
N THR A 19 0.68 9.39 -12.70
CA THR A 19 -0.57 9.59 -11.98
C THR A 19 -0.48 8.96 -10.61
N MET A 20 -0.71 9.76 -9.56
CA MET A 20 -0.94 9.26 -8.20
C MET A 20 -2.44 9.19 -7.95
N GLN A 21 -2.93 8.04 -7.50
CA GLN A 21 -4.36 7.87 -7.24
C GLN A 21 -4.65 7.02 -6.00
N LEU A 22 -5.88 7.18 -5.51
CA LEU A 22 -6.48 6.37 -4.48
C LEU A 22 -7.66 5.61 -5.06
N ALA A 23 -7.58 4.28 -5.07
CA ALA A 23 -8.65 3.41 -5.52
C ALA A 23 -9.41 2.84 -4.32
N CYS A 24 -10.73 2.98 -4.32
CA CYS A 24 -11.62 2.46 -3.29
C CYS A 24 -12.97 2.08 -3.90
N ARG A 25 -13.79 1.34 -3.14
CA ARG A 25 -15.18 1.08 -3.55
C ARG A 25 -16.05 2.31 -3.33
N GLU A 26 -17.08 2.45 -4.16
CA GLU A 26 -18.04 3.56 -4.11
C GLU A 26 -18.58 3.89 -2.70
N PRO A 27 -18.95 2.91 -1.84
CA PRO A 27 -19.42 3.20 -0.48
C PRO A 27 -18.39 3.90 0.42
N ASP A 28 -17.10 3.76 0.12
CA ASP A 28 -16.01 4.32 0.93
C ASP A 28 -15.52 5.68 0.40
N VAL A 29 -15.98 6.13 -0.78
CA VAL A 29 -15.54 7.39 -1.43
C VAL A 29 -15.74 8.60 -0.53
N GLY A 30 -16.90 8.71 0.12
CA GLY A 30 -17.18 9.83 1.02
C GLY A 30 -16.22 9.90 2.21
N PHE A 31 -15.85 8.74 2.75
CA PHE A 31 -14.86 8.67 3.83
C PHE A 31 -13.47 9.06 3.32
N VAL A 32 -13.00 8.45 2.24
CA VAL A 32 -11.67 8.73 1.65
C VAL A 32 -11.52 10.21 1.32
N ARG A 33 -12.51 10.81 0.67
CA ARG A 33 -12.50 12.23 0.32
C ARG A 33 -12.39 13.12 1.56
N SER A 34 -13.17 12.83 2.60
CA SER A 34 -13.11 13.60 3.85
C SER A 34 -11.72 13.58 4.49
N GLN A 35 -11.00 12.45 4.40
CA GLN A 35 -9.65 12.33 4.94
C GLN A 35 -8.65 13.15 4.11
N ILE A 36 -8.73 13.09 2.77
CA ILE A 36 -7.84 13.87 1.90
C ILE A 36 -8.09 15.36 2.08
N ASP A 37 -9.36 15.82 2.07
CA ASP A 37 -9.69 17.25 2.24
C ASP A 37 -9.18 17.78 3.60
N THR A 38 -9.13 16.92 4.63
CA THR A 38 -8.62 17.28 5.97
C THR A 38 -7.10 17.31 6.03
N LEU A 39 -6.43 16.34 5.40
CA LEU A 39 -4.96 16.17 5.48
C LEU A 39 -4.20 16.96 4.42
N LEU A 40 -4.81 17.18 3.25
CA LEU A 40 -4.23 17.75 2.04
C LEU A 40 -5.23 18.71 1.37
N PRO A 41 -5.62 19.82 2.03
CA PRO A 41 -6.66 20.72 1.54
C PRO A 41 -6.32 21.42 0.20
N GLU A 42 -5.03 21.46 -0.14
CA GLU A 42 -4.51 22.07 -1.39
C GLU A 42 -4.64 21.13 -2.60
N VAL A 43 -4.95 19.83 -2.39
CA VAL A 43 -4.99 18.83 -3.47
C VAL A 43 -6.34 18.86 -4.18
N VAL A 44 -6.30 18.95 -5.51
CA VAL A 44 -7.50 18.82 -6.34
C VAL A 44 -7.76 17.35 -6.65
N ILE A 45 -8.84 16.81 -6.10
CA ILE A 45 -9.26 15.43 -6.33
C ILE A 45 -10.14 15.35 -7.57
N ARG A 46 -9.81 14.46 -8.51
CA ARG A 46 -10.66 14.07 -9.64
C ARG A 46 -11.10 12.63 -9.47
N GLN A 47 -12.38 12.35 -9.73
CA GLN A 47 -12.89 10.98 -9.73
C GLN A 47 -12.81 10.42 -11.15
N GLU A 48 -12.05 9.35 -11.31
CA GLU A 48 -11.91 8.65 -12.59
C GLU A 48 -12.18 7.16 -12.38
N PRO A 49 -13.29 6.62 -12.92
CA PRO A 49 -13.56 5.20 -12.80
C PRO A 49 -12.57 4.40 -13.65
N GLN A 50 -12.06 3.29 -13.12
CA GLN A 50 -11.32 2.28 -13.88
C GLN A 50 -10.03 2.79 -14.56
N TYR A 51 -9.38 3.83 -14.02
CA TYR A 51 -8.17 4.41 -14.64
C TYR A 51 -7.05 3.39 -14.86
N LEU A 52 -6.77 2.55 -13.85
CA LEU A 52 -5.75 1.49 -13.97
C LEU A 52 -6.12 0.45 -15.04
N GLU A 53 -7.39 0.02 -15.06
CA GLU A 53 -7.90 -0.96 -16.01
C GLU A 53 -7.69 -0.50 -17.46
N ARG A 54 -7.98 0.78 -17.77
CA ARG A 54 -7.75 1.34 -19.11
C ARG A 54 -6.29 1.27 -19.58
N HIS A 55 -5.33 1.28 -18.65
CA HIS A 55 -3.90 1.22 -18.95
C HIS A 55 -3.31 -0.19 -18.90
N PHE A 56 -4.05 -1.16 -18.35
CA PHE A 56 -3.63 -2.55 -18.19
C PHE A 56 -4.53 -3.55 -18.93
N ASP A 57 -5.56 -3.07 -19.64
CA ASP A 57 -6.34 -3.85 -20.59
C ASP A 57 -5.45 -4.19 -21.79
N ALA A 58 -4.83 -5.36 -21.71
CA ALA A 58 -3.84 -5.82 -22.66
C ALA A 58 -4.50 -6.64 -23.77
N GLY A 59 -4.14 -6.30 -25.01
CA GLY A 59 -4.46 -7.13 -26.18
C GLY A 59 -3.65 -8.43 -26.20
N ALA A 60 -3.91 -9.30 -27.17
CA ALA A 60 -3.24 -10.61 -27.30
C ALA A 60 -1.71 -10.53 -27.49
N GLU A 61 -1.19 -9.38 -27.92
CA GLU A 61 0.23 -9.12 -28.21
C GLU A 61 0.92 -8.32 -27.09
N GLU A 62 0.30 -8.21 -25.92
CA GLU A 62 0.84 -7.44 -24.80
C GLU A 62 0.98 -8.34 -23.58
N TRP A 63 2.10 -8.21 -22.88
CA TRP A 63 2.37 -8.96 -21.67
C TRP A 63 2.06 -8.10 -20.46
N VAL A 64 1.34 -8.68 -19.50
CA VAL A 64 1.05 -8.07 -18.20
C VAL A 64 1.65 -8.95 -17.11
N GLY A 65 2.51 -8.36 -16.29
CA GLY A 65 3.12 -9.02 -15.14
C GLY A 65 2.91 -8.21 -13.87
N ALA A 66 2.81 -8.90 -12.75
CA ALA A 66 2.85 -8.29 -11.43
C ALA A 66 3.70 -9.11 -10.47
N VAL A 67 4.47 -8.42 -9.63
CA VAL A 67 5.31 -9.01 -8.59
C VAL A 67 4.91 -8.39 -7.26
N GLY A 68 4.57 -9.23 -6.29
CA GLY A 68 4.32 -8.83 -4.91
C GLY A 68 5.60 -8.85 -4.09
N PHE A 69 5.74 -7.87 -3.19
CA PHE A 69 6.84 -7.80 -2.23
C PHE A 69 6.38 -8.35 -0.88
N GLY A 70 7.09 -9.37 -0.39
CA GLY A 70 6.86 -9.96 0.93
C GLY A 70 7.57 -9.18 2.03
N LEU A 71 7.17 -9.45 3.28
CA LEU A 71 7.87 -8.91 4.44
C LEU A 71 9.23 -9.58 4.60
N ARG A 72 10.27 -8.77 4.83
CA ARG A 72 11.60 -9.27 5.21
C ARG A 72 11.67 -9.70 6.68
N HIS A 73 10.84 -9.07 7.52
CA HIS A 73 10.80 -9.24 8.97
C HIS A 73 9.40 -9.63 9.42
N GLU A 74 9.28 -10.05 10.68
CA GLU A 74 8.05 -10.52 11.29
C GLU A 74 6.95 -9.46 11.24
N CYS A 75 5.71 -9.90 11.05
CA CYS A 75 4.57 -9.00 10.99
C CYS A 75 4.25 -8.31 12.32
N VAL A 76 4.94 -8.63 13.42
CA VAL A 76 4.80 -7.93 14.70
C VAL A 76 5.57 -6.61 14.73
N ILE A 77 6.61 -6.47 13.89
CA ILE A 77 7.44 -5.26 13.82
C ILE A 77 6.65 -4.18 13.06
N PRO A 78 6.49 -2.97 13.63
CA PRO A 78 5.92 -1.82 12.92
C PRO A 78 6.73 -1.48 11.67
N ILE A 79 6.05 -1.02 10.63
CA ILE A 79 6.72 -0.41 9.49
C ILE A 79 7.14 0.99 9.94
N GLU A 80 8.42 1.32 9.78
CA GLU A 80 8.93 2.65 10.10
C GLU A 80 8.21 3.72 9.27
N THR A 81 7.55 4.67 9.94
CA THR A 81 6.92 5.82 9.29
C THR A 81 7.79 7.04 9.51
N PRO A 82 8.62 7.45 8.52
CA PRO A 82 9.50 8.58 8.69
C PRO A 82 8.70 9.86 8.95
N ASN A 83 9.09 10.60 9.99
CA ASN A 83 8.46 11.88 10.34
C ASN A 83 8.95 13.05 9.45
N ARG A 84 9.90 12.78 8.55
CA ARG A 84 10.47 13.75 7.62
C ARG A 84 10.62 13.10 6.26
N PHE A 85 10.17 13.79 5.23
CA PHE A 85 10.26 13.37 3.83
C PHE A 85 11.45 14.05 3.13
N ASP A 86 12.62 14.04 3.78
CA ASP A 86 13.85 14.65 3.27
C ASP A 86 15.03 13.65 3.36
N PRO A 87 15.42 13.01 2.24
CA PRO A 87 14.83 13.13 0.90
C PRO A 87 13.47 12.42 0.78
N ASP A 88 12.66 12.82 -0.21
CA ASP A 88 11.36 12.19 -0.49
C ASP A 88 11.55 10.71 -0.88
N PRO A 89 10.92 9.75 -0.13
CA PRO A 89 11.07 8.32 -0.40
C PRO A 89 10.49 7.89 -1.76
N LEU A 90 9.60 8.67 -2.36
CA LEU A 90 8.98 8.37 -3.65
C LEU A 90 9.85 8.78 -4.84
N ASN A 91 10.90 9.58 -4.66
CA ASN A 91 11.72 10.08 -5.78
C ASN A 91 12.28 8.96 -6.66
N GLY A 92 12.81 7.89 -6.05
CA GLY A 92 13.34 6.75 -6.81
C GLY A 92 12.26 5.98 -7.58
N ILE A 93 11.07 5.85 -6.98
CA ILE A 93 9.92 5.19 -7.60
C ILE A 93 9.43 6.02 -8.77
N VAL A 94 9.21 7.32 -8.58
CA VAL A 94 8.76 8.25 -9.62
C VAL A 94 9.77 8.30 -10.77
N ALA A 95 11.06 8.37 -10.48
CA ALA A 95 12.10 8.31 -11.51
C ALA A 95 12.04 7.02 -12.33
N SER A 96 11.88 5.86 -11.69
CA SER A 96 11.75 4.58 -12.39
C SER A 96 10.49 4.51 -13.28
N LEU A 97 9.36 4.97 -12.76
CA LEU A 97 8.08 4.96 -13.48
C LEU A 97 8.02 6.00 -14.62
N SER A 98 8.89 7.02 -14.59
CA SER A 98 9.01 8.03 -15.65
C SER A 98 9.68 7.51 -16.94
N LEU A 99 10.29 6.32 -16.88
CA LEU A 99 11.02 5.72 -18.00
C LEU A 99 10.13 4.89 -18.93
N SER A 100 8.81 4.85 -18.70
CA SER A 100 7.87 4.10 -19.55
C SER A 100 7.93 4.57 -21.00
N GLU A 101 8.13 3.64 -21.93
CA GLU A 101 8.12 3.94 -23.37
C GLU A 101 6.71 3.88 -23.97
N ALA A 102 6.62 4.14 -25.28
CA ALA A 102 5.38 4.03 -26.02
C ALA A 102 4.75 2.65 -25.87
N ARG A 103 3.45 2.62 -25.57
CA ARG A 103 2.68 1.41 -25.24
C ARG A 103 3.09 0.69 -23.96
N GLU A 104 3.95 1.25 -23.12
CA GLU A 104 4.23 0.70 -21.80
C GLU A 104 3.38 1.37 -20.71
N ALA A 105 3.07 0.60 -19.67
CA ALA A 105 2.50 1.13 -18.44
C ALA A 105 3.11 0.41 -17.25
N GLN A 106 3.44 1.16 -16.21
CA GLN A 106 4.01 0.63 -14.97
C GLN A 106 3.17 1.11 -13.79
N VAL A 107 3.08 0.31 -12.73
CA VAL A 107 2.37 0.69 -11.52
C VAL A 107 3.06 0.18 -10.27
N LEU A 108 3.18 1.02 -9.26
CA LEU A 108 3.39 0.60 -7.88
C LEU A 108 2.06 0.70 -7.13
N GLN A 109 1.66 -0.36 -6.43
CA GLN A 109 0.42 -0.41 -5.66
C GLN A 109 0.70 -0.79 -4.21
N ILE A 110 0.10 -0.03 -3.29
CA ILE A 110 0.02 -0.35 -1.87
C ILE A 110 -1.46 -0.64 -1.57
N MET A 111 -1.79 -1.91 -1.44
CA MET A 111 -3.15 -2.37 -1.21
C MET A 111 -3.34 -2.65 0.27
N CYS A 112 -4.39 -2.09 0.86
CA CYS A 112 -4.73 -2.22 2.27
C CYS A 112 -6.15 -2.77 2.40
N GLN A 113 -6.33 -3.76 3.27
CA GLN A 113 -7.64 -4.28 3.64
C GLN A 113 -7.82 -4.22 5.16
N PRO A 114 -8.88 -3.59 5.68
CA PRO A 114 -9.18 -3.61 7.10
C PRO A 114 -9.27 -5.05 7.62
N VAL A 115 -8.68 -5.34 8.78
CA VAL A 115 -8.86 -6.65 9.41
C VAL A 115 -10.31 -6.81 9.88
N VAL A 116 -10.86 -8.02 9.72
CA VAL A 116 -12.25 -8.32 10.12
C VAL A 116 -12.33 -8.76 11.59
N ASN A 117 -11.27 -9.41 12.09
CA ASN A 117 -11.18 -9.93 13.45
C ASN A 117 -10.26 -9.06 14.32
N ASP A 118 -10.38 -9.16 15.65
CA ASP A 118 -9.52 -8.45 16.60
C ASP A 118 -8.11 -9.07 16.68
N TRP A 119 -7.33 -8.86 15.62
CA TRP A 119 -5.94 -9.32 15.55
C TRP A 119 -5.03 -8.54 16.50
N SER A 120 -5.46 -7.38 17.00
CA SER A 120 -4.66 -6.56 17.92
C SER A 120 -4.41 -7.31 19.23
N SER A 121 -5.41 -8.00 19.75
CA SER A 121 -5.28 -8.82 20.97
C SER A 121 -4.37 -10.03 20.73
N GLU A 122 -4.59 -10.77 19.65
CA GLU A 122 -3.80 -11.96 19.30
C GLU A 122 -2.32 -11.63 19.00
N LEU A 123 -2.06 -10.51 18.32
CA LEU A 123 -0.69 -10.05 18.03
C LEU A 123 0.10 -9.74 19.31
N LYS A 124 -0.57 -9.22 20.35
CA LYS A 124 0.09 -8.99 21.64
C LYS A 124 0.37 -10.30 22.37
N LEU A 125 -0.58 -11.25 22.32
CA LEU A 125 -0.43 -12.55 22.98
C LEU A 125 0.64 -13.41 22.29
N SER A 126 0.86 -13.26 20.98
CA SER A 126 1.84 -14.07 20.23
C SER A 126 3.30 -13.83 20.63
N VAL A 127 3.59 -12.78 21.42
CA VAL A 127 4.94 -12.43 21.90
C VAL A 127 5.07 -12.49 23.43
N LEU A 128 4.03 -12.96 24.12
CA LEU A 128 3.98 -13.05 25.58
C LEU A 128 3.83 -14.51 26.03
N ASP A 129 4.44 -14.85 27.16
CA ASP A 129 4.18 -16.10 27.87
C ASP A 129 2.90 -15.97 28.74
N ALA A 130 2.43 -17.07 29.33
CA ALA A 130 1.22 -17.14 30.14
C ALA A 130 1.25 -16.23 31.38
N ASP A 131 2.44 -15.89 31.89
CA ASP A 131 2.63 -14.96 33.02
C ASP A 131 2.76 -13.48 32.57
N GLY A 132 2.71 -13.22 31.26
CA GLY A 132 2.86 -11.90 30.67
C GLY A 132 4.31 -11.42 30.51
N SER A 133 5.29 -12.28 30.73
CA SER A 133 6.69 -12.03 30.38
C SER A 133 6.94 -12.18 28.87
N PRO A 134 8.03 -11.61 28.31
CA PRO A 134 8.36 -11.81 26.90
C PRO A 134 8.58 -13.29 26.59
N TYR A 135 7.91 -13.80 25.55
CA TYR A 135 8.05 -15.19 25.12
C TYR A 135 9.43 -15.46 24.50
N PHE A 136 9.94 -14.53 23.69
CA PHE A 136 11.24 -14.63 23.02
C PHE A 136 12.33 -13.98 23.87
N SER A 137 13.14 -14.79 24.54
CA SER A 137 14.21 -14.31 25.42
C SER A 137 15.34 -13.58 24.68
N ASP A 138 15.54 -13.89 23.41
CA ASP A 138 16.54 -13.30 22.52
C ASP A 138 16.04 -12.05 21.78
N ALA A 139 14.73 -11.78 21.81
CA ALA A 139 14.09 -10.62 21.20
C ALA A 139 12.96 -10.04 22.09
N PRO A 140 13.25 -9.63 23.35
CA PRO A 140 12.23 -9.14 24.28
C PRO A 140 11.56 -7.83 23.83
N GLU A 141 12.21 -7.06 22.94
CA GLU A 141 11.68 -5.83 22.34
C GLU A 141 10.44 -6.06 21.47
N LEU A 142 10.21 -7.29 20.98
CA LEU A 142 9.02 -7.64 20.19
C LEU A 142 7.73 -7.34 20.95
N VAL A 143 7.75 -7.38 22.29
CA VAL A 143 6.60 -6.98 23.13
C VAL A 143 6.29 -5.50 22.96
N GLY A 144 7.31 -4.64 22.88
CA GLY A 144 7.15 -3.21 22.62
C GLY A 144 6.57 -2.96 21.24
N TYR A 145 7.15 -3.61 20.23
CA TYR A 145 6.70 -3.53 18.84
C TYR A 145 5.26 -4.02 18.64
N ALA A 146 4.86 -5.13 19.27
CA ALA A 146 3.49 -5.62 19.22
C ALA A 146 2.50 -4.60 19.81
N ARG A 147 2.87 -3.96 20.93
CA ARG A 147 2.04 -2.94 21.57
C ARG A 147 1.89 -1.70 20.70
N GLU A 148 2.98 -1.23 20.11
CA GLU A 148 2.98 -0.09 19.17
C GLU A 148 2.09 -0.40 17.96
N LYS A 149 2.29 -1.56 17.32
CA LYS A 149 1.53 -1.98 16.13
C LYS A 149 0.03 -2.14 16.42
N ALA A 150 -0.32 -2.65 17.60
CA ALA A 150 -1.70 -2.85 18.04
C ALA A 150 -2.37 -1.59 18.60
N ALA A 151 -1.67 -0.44 18.65
CA ALA A 151 -2.23 0.81 19.17
C ALA A 151 -3.19 1.50 18.20
N SER A 152 -3.24 1.05 16.94
CA SER A 152 -4.11 1.58 15.89
C SER A 152 -4.84 0.44 15.16
N PRO A 153 -5.91 0.72 14.40
CA PRO A 153 -6.58 -0.29 13.60
C PRO A 153 -5.61 -0.97 12.63
N LEU A 154 -5.64 -2.31 12.61
CA LEU A 154 -4.78 -3.11 11.76
C LEU A 154 -5.35 -3.24 10.34
N TYR A 155 -4.45 -3.26 9.37
CA TYR A 155 -4.75 -3.54 7.97
C TYR A 155 -3.83 -4.65 7.48
N ALA A 156 -4.38 -5.57 6.70
CA ALA A 156 -3.58 -6.44 5.86
C ALA A 156 -3.09 -5.62 4.67
N THR A 157 -1.77 -5.50 4.51
CA THR A 157 -1.16 -4.67 3.47
C THR A 157 -0.25 -5.50 2.57
N THR A 158 -0.34 -5.27 1.26
CA THR A 158 0.61 -5.79 0.28
C THR A 158 1.13 -4.66 -0.60
N ILE A 159 2.41 -4.73 -0.94
CA ILE A 159 3.04 -3.84 -1.92
C ILE A 159 3.30 -4.69 -3.16
N ARG A 160 2.94 -4.20 -4.33
CA ARG A 160 3.24 -4.88 -5.59
C ARG A 160 3.62 -3.89 -6.68
N SER A 161 4.46 -4.35 -7.60
CA SER A 161 4.75 -3.65 -8.85
C SER A 161 4.09 -4.41 -9.99
N GLY A 162 3.52 -3.69 -10.95
CA GLY A 162 2.97 -4.24 -12.18
C GLY A 162 3.55 -3.53 -13.39
N ALA A 163 3.63 -4.25 -14.51
CA ALA A 163 4.04 -3.70 -15.79
C ALA A 163 3.23 -4.31 -16.92
N ARG A 164 2.92 -3.49 -17.92
CA ARG A 164 2.42 -3.90 -19.23
C ARG A 164 3.40 -3.39 -20.28
N ALA A 165 3.80 -4.28 -21.19
CA ALA A 165 4.64 -3.95 -22.33
C ALA A 165 4.23 -4.79 -23.55
N ALA A 166 4.66 -4.39 -24.74
CA ALA A 166 4.49 -5.20 -25.94
C ALA A 166 5.31 -6.50 -25.82
N SER A 167 4.82 -7.60 -26.40
CA SER A 167 5.62 -8.81 -26.54
C SER A 167 6.87 -8.53 -27.39
N CYS A 168 8.05 -8.93 -26.90
CA CYS A 168 9.24 -9.01 -27.75
C CYS A 168 9.04 -10.14 -28.78
N GLU A 169 9.14 -9.80 -30.07
CA GLU A 169 9.31 -10.78 -31.16
C GLU A 169 10.71 -11.40 -31.15
#